data_AF-A0A2V7NTF1-F1
#
_entry.id   AF-A0A2V7NTF1-F1
#
_cell.length_a   1.000
_cell.length_b   1.000
_cell.length_c   1.000
_cell.angle_alpha   90.00
_cell.angle_beta   90.00
_cell.angle_gamma   90.00
#
_symmetry.space_group_name_H-M   'P 1'
#
loop_
_entity.id
_entity.type
_entity.pdbx_description
1 polymer ?
#
loop_
_entity_poly.entity_id
_entity_poly.type
_entity_poly.pdbx_seq_one_letter_code
_entity_poly.pdbx_strand_id
1 'polypeptide(L)'
;MLLAALGIPTVAPAQADSAPAAAQDPIARLVARLDLEQYKATIKGLTQFGDRRQGTDRNRAAVNWIEAQLRSYACADVARLTYDYQPPPPRPRTEGAGPARDTSRASGGGRYRGVRARTGVNNDSLRQPDARLRALDAQASTPGAREEVYCTKVGSVHPGEMYIVGAHMDGIGWGEAANDDGSGTAL
;
A
#
# COMPACT_ATOMS: atom_id res chain seq x y z
N MET A 1 10.00 -85.90 -24.16
CA MET A 1 10.99 -84.96 -24.72
C MET A 1 10.21 -83.71 -25.13
N LEU A 2 10.51 -82.61 -24.44
CA LEU A 2 9.85 -81.29 -24.30
C LEU A 2 8.63 -80.92 -25.16
N LEU A 3 7.49 -80.67 -24.49
CA LEU A 3 6.41 -79.77 -24.94
C LEU A 3 6.72 -78.34 -24.46
N ALA A 4 6.67 -77.35 -25.36
CA ALA A 4 6.74 -75.93 -25.01
C ALA A 4 5.33 -75.34 -24.97
N ALA A 5 4.90 -74.83 -23.82
CA ALA A 5 3.63 -74.13 -23.64
C ALA A 5 3.84 -72.61 -23.78
N LEU A 6 3.12 -71.97 -24.70
CA LEU A 6 3.07 -70.52 -24.88
C LEU A 6 2.09 -69.92 -23.87
N GLY A 7 2.60 -69.14 -22.91
CA GLY A 7 1.79 -68.33 -21.99
C GLY A 7 1.36 -67.02 -22.65
N ILE A 8 0.08 -66.69 -22.55
CA ILE A 8 -0.50 -65.42 -23.02
C ILE A 8 -0.32 -64.38 -21.89
N PRO A 9 0.22 -63.18 -22.14
CA PRO A 9 0.24 -62.12 -21.14
C PRO A 9 -1.14 -61.46 -21.07
N THR A 10 -1.75 -61.45 -19.89
CA THR A 10 -2.94 -60.66 -19.59
C THR A 10 -2.53 -59.21 -19.36
N VAL A 11 -2.87 -58.33 -20.30
CA VAL A 11 -2.73 -56.89 -20.11
C VAL A 11 -3.90 -56.41 -19.26
N ALA A 12 -3.63 -56.05 -17.99
CA ALA A 12 -4.59 -55.35 -17.16
C ALA A 12 -4.76 -53.91 -17.68
N PRO A 13 -5.99 -53.38 -17.86
CA PRO A 13 -6.16 -51.97 -18.11
C PRO A 13 -5.82 -51.22 -16.82
N ALA A 14 -4.74 -50.44 -16.85
CA ALA A 14 -4.55 -49.36 -15.90
C ALA A 14 -5.63 -48.32 -16.18
N GLN A 15 -6.73 -48.37 -15.43
CA GLN A 15 -7.66 -47.24 -15.34
C GLN A 15 -6.90 -46.11 -14.64
N ALA A 16 -6.26 -45.27 -15.44
CA ALA A 16 -5.89 -43.94 -15.02
C ALA A 16 -7.21 -43.21 -14.77
N ASP A 17 -7.58 -43.08 -13.50
CA ASP A 17 -8.55 -42.10 -13.02
C ASP A 17 -8.06 -40.71 -13.45
N SER A 18 -8.38 -40.36 -14.68
CA SER A 18 -8.24 -39.03 -15.23
C SER A 18 -9.45 -38.24 -14.73
N ALA A 19 -9.55 -38.06 -13.42
CA ALA A 19 -10.37 -37.00 -12.89
C ALA A 19 -9.84 -35.69 -13.50
N PRO A 20 -10.67 -34.87 -14.15
CA PRO A 20 -10.22 -33.57 -14.61
C PRO A 20 -9.70 -32.85 -13.38
N ALA A 21 -8.43 -32.44 -13.41
CA ALA A 21 -7.86 -31.61 -12.37
C ALA A 21 -8.81 -30.42 -12.21
N ALA A 22 -9.62 -30.43 -11.13
CA ALA A 22 -10.49 -29.33 -10.80
C ALA A 22 -9.63 -28.08 -10.90
N ALA A 23 -10.02 -27.14 -11.78
CA ALA A 23 -9.27 -25.93 -12.01
C ALA A 23 -8.95 -25.33 -10.64
N GLN A 24 -7.69 -25.45 -10.22
CA GLN A 24 -7.28 -25.08 -8.88
C GLN A 24 -7.69 -23.62 -8.67
N ASP A 25 -8.41 -23.34 -7.59
CA ASP A 25 -8.98 -22.02 -7.31
C ASP A 25 -7.93 -20.92 -7.57
N PRO A 26 -8.14 -20.08 -8.62
CA PRO A 26 -7.16 -19.08 -8.99
C PRO A 26 -6.92 -18.07 -7.86
N ILE A 27 -7.89 -17.87 -6.96
CA ILE A 27 -7.77 -17.00 -5.79
C ILE A 27 -6.76 -17.60 -4.81
N ALA A 28 -6.94 -18.87 -4.43
CA ALA A 28 -6.00 -19.56 -3.55
C ALA A 28 -4.56 -19.54 -4.09
N ARG A 29 -4.38 -19.68 -5.41
CA ARG A 29 -3.05 -19.58 -6.05
C ARG A 29 -2.44 -18.18 -5.96
N LEU A 30 -3.24 -17.12 -6.09
CA LEU A 30 -2.74 -15.74 -5.95
C LEU A 30 -2.39 -15.42 -4.50
N VAL A 31 -3.25 -15.81 -3.56
CA VAL A 31 -3.01 -15.62 -2.11
C VAL A 31 -1.75 -16.36 -1.67
N ALA A 32 -1.50 -17.57 -2.18
CA ALA A 32 -0.30 -18.34 -1.87
C ALA A 32 1.02 -17.70 -2.36
N ARG A 33 0.96 -16.69 -3.25
CA ARG A 33 2.14 -15.94 -3.73
C ARG A 33 2.45 -14.70 -2.90
N LEU A 34 1.59 -14.34 -1.94
CA LEU A 34 1.87 -13.21 -1.05
C LEU A 34 3.10 -13.52 -0.20
N ASP A 35 4.05 -12.59 -0.16
CA ASP A 35 5.29 -12.71 0.57
C ASP A 35 5.38 -11.61 1.64
N LEU A 36 5.32 -12.03 2.91
CA LEU A 36 5.33 -11.12 4.05
C LEU A 36 6.67 -10.40 4.22
N GLU A 37 7.78 -11.04 3.88
CA GLU A 37 9.11 -10.43 4.02
C GLU A 37 9.36 -9.41 2.91
N GLN A 38 8.90 -9.70 1.69
CA GLN A 38 8.89 -8.70 0.61
C GLN A 38 8.02 -7.49 0.97
N TYR A 39 6.82 -7.71 1.53
CA TYR A 39 5.94 -6.63 1.99
C TYR A 39 6.62 -5.73 3.04
N LYS A 40 7.21 -6.33 4.07
CA LYS A 40 7.96 -5.58 5.10
C LYS A 40 9.18 -4.87 4.52
N ALA A 41 9.87 -5.47 3.56
CA ALA A 41 11.02 -4.85 2.91
C ALA A 41 10.62 -3.61 2.12
N THR A 42 9.49 -3.64 1.40
CA THR A 42 8.94 -2.48 0.69
C THR A 42 8.57 -1.36 1.65
N ILE A 43 7.90 -1.66 2.77
CA ILE A 43 7.62 -0.66 3.81
C ILE A 43 8.91 -0.03 4.32
N LYS A 44 9.91 -0.85 4.67
CA LYS A 44 11.22 -0.35 5.14
C LYS A 44 11.95 0.49 4.09
N GLY A 45 11.78 0.19 2.80
CA GLY A 45 12.29 1.02 1.70
C GLY A 45 11.62 2.38 1.68
N LEU A 46 10.29 2.43 1.79
CA LEU A 46 9.52 3.67 1.82
C LEU A 46 9.83 4.55 3.04
N THR A 47 10.08 3.97 4.21
CA THR A 47 10.41 4.73 5.42
C THR A 47 11.76 5.44 5.35
N GLN A 48 12.66 5.07 4.43
CA GLN A 48 13.96 5.74 4.26
C GLN A 48 13.80 7.21 3.84
N PHE A 49 12.67 7.55 3.19
CA PHE A 49 12.35 8.92 2.79
C PHE A 49 11.70 9.72 3.93
N GLY A 50 11.44 9.10 5.08
CA GLY A 50 10.63 9.66 6.14
C GLY A 50 9.16 9.70 5.77
N ASP A 51 8.43 10.60 6.41
CA ASP A 51 7.13 11.01 5.92
C ASP A 51 7.31 11.43 4.44
N ARG A 52 6.36 11.17 3.56
CA ARG A 52 6.51 11.51 2.14
C ARG A 52 5.66 12.71 1.79
N ARG A 53 5.75 13.77 2.62
CA ARG A 53 4.88 14.95 2.55
C ARG A 53 4.93 15.59 1.17
N GLN A 54 3.80 15.71 0.50
CA GLN A 54 3.69 16.35 -0.81
C GLN A 54 4.43 17.70 -0.91
N GLY A 55 5.06 17.97 -2.07
CA GLY A 55 5.80 19.20 -2.35
C GLY A 55 7.24 19.23 -1.81
N THR A 56 7.65 18.22 -1.04
CA THR A 56 9.02 18.10 -0.50
C THR A 56 9.93 17.33 -1.46
N ASP A 57 11.26 17.45 -1.27
CA ASP A 57 12.25 16.66 -2.00
C ASP A 57 12.11 15.17 -1.68
N ARG A 58 11.84 14.82 -0.41
CA ARG A 58 11.61 13.44 0.03
C ARG A 58 10.41 12.78 -0.63
N ASN A 59 9.33 13.53 -0.86
CA ASN A 59 8.18 13.02 -1.62
C ASN A 59 8.55 12.74 -3.09
N ARG A 60 9.25 13.67 -3.76
CA ARG A 60 9.75 13.44 -5.14
C ARG A 60 10.68 12.23 -5.22
N ALA A 61 11.58 12.07 -4.25
CA ALA A 61 12.48 10.93 -4.17
C ALA A 61 11.72 9.61 -3.98
N ALA A 62 10.71 9.58 -3.12
CA ALA A 62 9.87 8.40 -2.92
C ALA A 62 9.08 8.05 -4.19
N VAL A 63 8.53 9.05 -4.88
CA VAL A 63 7.80 8.89 -6.14
C VAL A 63 8.72 8.31 -7.24
N ASN A 64 9.98 8.76 -7.32
CA ASN A 64 11.02 8.16 -8.18
C ASN A 64 11.32 6.70 -7.81
N TRP A 65 11.40 6.40 -6.51
CA TRP A 65 11.66 5.05 -6.04
C TRP A 65 10.50 4.09 -6.37
N ILE A 66 9.25 4.51 -6.14
CA ILE A 66 8.05 3.73 -6.46
C ILE A 66 7.97 3.46 -7.96
N GLU A 67 8.26 4.46 -8.80
CA GLU A 67 8.30 4.28 -10.25
C GLU A 67 9.31 3.20 -10.66
N ALA A 68 10.50 3.20 -10.07
CA ALA A 68 11.51 2.19 -10.34
C ALA A 68 11.01 0.77 -9.97
N GLN A 69 10.29 0.63 -8.85
CA GLN A 69 9.65 -0.64 -8.50
C GLN A 69 8.61 -1.04 -9.54
N LEU A 70 7.70 -0.14 -9.92
CA LEU A 70 6.63 -0.41 -10.88
C LEU A 70 7.16 -0.80 -12.27
N ARG A 71 8.26 -0.19 -12.71
CA ARG A 71 8.95 -0.58 -13.97
C ARG A 71 9.43 -2.03 -13.95
N SER A 72 9.73 -2.59 -12.77
CA SER A 72 10.12 -4.00 -12.65
C SER A 72 8.96 -5.00 -12.75
N TYR A 73 7.71 -4.54 -12.65
CA TYR A 73 6.51 -5.42 -12.54
C TYR A 73 5.88 -5.80 -13.89
N ALA A 74 6.60 -5.58 -15.00
CA ALA A 74 6.14 -5.91 -16.35
C ALA A 74 4.76 -5.31 -16.71
N CYS A 75 4.51 -4.08 -16.26
CA CYS A 75 3.40 -3.28 -16.78
C CYS A 75 3.65 -2.89 -18.23
N ALA A 76 2.56 -2.68 -18.97
CA ALA A 76 2.60 -2.17 -20.34
C ALA A 76 3.02 -0.69 -20.36
N ASP A 77 2.61 0.08 -19.35
CA ASP A 77 2.98 1.48 -19.19
C ASP A 77 3.26 1.80 -17.72
N VAL A 78 4.25 2.67 -17.49
CA VAL A 78 4.55 3.28 -16.19
C VAL A 78 4.77 4.77 -16.43
N ALA A 79 3.87 5.57 -15.86
CA ALA A 79 3.81 7.00 -16.14
C ALA A 79 3.50 7.82 -14.90
N ARG A 80 3.76 9.13 -15.03
CA ARG A 80 3.54 10.16 -14.03
C ARG A 80 2.21 10.87 -14.29
N LEU A 81 1.43 11.09 -13.24
CA LEU A 81 0.36 12.09 -13.25
C LEU A 81 0.91 13.36 -12.63
N THR A 82 0.81 14.48 -13.33
CA THR A 82 1.32 15.77 -12.84
C THR A 82 0.18 16.76 -12.68
N TYR A 83 0.21 17.53 -11.60
CA TYR A 83 -0.76 18.58 -11.33
C TYR A 83 -0.13 19.71 -10.51
N ASP A 84 -0.68 20.91 -10.61
CA ASP A 84 -0.26 22.05 -9.79
C ASP A 84 -1.13 22.15 -8.53
N TYR A 85 -0.51 22.30 -7.36
CA TYR A 85 -1.20 22.44 -6.10
C TYR A 85 -0.87 23.77 -5.42
N GLN A 86 -1.91 24.57 -5.21
CA GLN A 86 -1.85 25.81 -4.45
C GLN A 86 -2.59 25.61 -3.11
N PRO A 87 -1.90 25.68 -1.96
CA PRO A 87 -2.54 25.49 -0.67
C PRO A 87 -3.57 26.61 -0.42
N PRO A 88 -4.73 26.29 0.18
CA PRO A 88 -5.71 27.30 0.53
C PRO A 88 -5.11 28.31 1.53
N PRO A 89 -5.56 29.57 1.51
CA PRO A 89 -5.08 30.57 2.46
C PRO A 89 -5.34 30.10 3.89
N PRO A 90 -4.45 30.43 4.85
CA PRO A 90 -4.64 30.06 6.25
C PRO A 90 -6.03 30.52 6.72
N ARG A 91 -6.81 29.59 7.26
CA ARG A 91 -8.09 29.97 7.88
C ARG A 91 -7.78 30.86 9.08
N PRO A 92 -8.46 32.01 9.27
CA PRO A 92 -8.29 32.81 10.46
C PRO A 92 -8.58 31.92 11.67
N ARG A 93 -7.63 31.86 12.60
CA ARG A 93 -7.84 31.17 13.87
C ARG A 93 -8.95 31.90 14.59
N THR A 94 -10.13 31.31 14.70
CA THR A 94 -11.11 31.78 15.67
C THR A 94 -10.46 31.62 17.04
N GLU A 95 -10.12 32.73 17.69
CA GLU A 95 -9.71 32.76 19.09
C GLU A 95 -10.88 32.23 19.92
N GLY A 96 -10.79 30.95 20.25
CA GLY A 96 -11.94 30.19 20.71
C GLY A 96 -11.68 28.72 20.49
N ALA A 97 -10.61 28.19 21.09
CA ALA A 97 -10.63 26.80 21.46
C ALA A 97 -11.82 26.63 22.40
N GLY A 98 -12.97 26.21 21.85
CA GLY A 98 -14.11 25.81 22.66
C GLY A 98 -13.62 24.85 23.75
N PRO A 99 -14.26 24.85 24.93
CA PRO A 99 -13.79 24.09 26.08
C PRO A 99 -13.46 22.66 25.66
N ALA A 100 -12.34 22.13 26.17
CA ALA A 100 -11.95 20.76 25.92
C ALA A 100 -13.15 19.85 26.23
N ARG A 101 -13.66 19.17 25.20
CA ARG A 101 -14.85 18.32 25.34
C ARG A 101 -14.57 17.28 26.42
N ASP A 102 -15.38 17.25 27.47
CA ASP A 102 -15.30 16.20 28.48
C ASP A 102 -15.61 14.86 27.81
N THR A 103 -14.57 14.04 27.62
CA THR A 103 -14.67 12.71 27.00
C THR A 103 -14.81 11.61 28.06
N SER A 104 -14.92 11.98 29.35
CA SER A 104 -15.13 11.05 30.45
C SER A 104 -16.58 10.57 30.54
N ARG A 105 -17.56 11.41 30.17
CA ARG A 105 -19.00 11.12 30.29
C ARG A 105 -19.78 11.58 29.04
N ALA A 106 -20.49 10.64 28.41
CA ALA A 106 -21.50 10.93 27.41
C ALA A 106 -22.81 11.37 28.10
N SER A 107 -23.68 12.06 27.36
CA SER A 107 -25.05 12.35 27.84
C SER A 107 -25.74 11.06 28.27
N GLY A 108 -26.38 11.06 29.44
CA GLY A 108 -27.03 9.87 29.99
C GLY A 108 -26.10 8.90 30.76
N GLY A 109 -24.90 9.33 31.16
CA GLY A 109 -24.02 8.54 32.04
C GLY A 109 -23.18 7.47 31.31
N GLY A 110 -23.23 7.43 29.98
CA GLY A 110 -22.39 6.55 29.16
C GLY A 110 -20.92 6.96 29.16
N ARG A 111 -20.02 6.05 28.74
CA ARG A 111 -18.58 6.34 28.60
C ARG A 111 -18.19 6.35 27.13
N TYR A 112 -17.60 7.44 26.63
CA TYR A 112 -17.06 7.46 25.26
C TYR A 112 -16.01 6.36 25.08
N ARG A 113 -16.07 5.64 23.96
CA ARG A 113 -15.07 4.67 23.47
C ARG A 113 -14.51 5.22 22.15
N GLY A 114 -13.22 4.98 21.85
CA GLY A 114 -12.56 5.57 20.68
C GLY A 114 -11.85 6.90 20.98
N VAL A 115 -11.94 7.86 20.05
CA VAL A 115 -11.23 9.15 20.10
C VAL A 115 -11.63 9.99 21.33
N ARG A 116 -10.77 9.99 22.35
CA ARG A 116 -10.96 10.68 23.65
C ARG A 116 -10.36 12.09 23.72
N ALA A 117 -9.72 12.55 22.65
CA ALA A 117 -9.07 13.84 22.55
C ALA A 117 -9.22 14.39 21.13
N ARG A 118 -8.93 15.67 20.92
CA ARG A 118 -8.93 16.26 19.58
C ARG A 118 -7.93 15.52 18.69
N THR A 119 -8.42 14.87 17.65
CA THR A 119 -7.59 14.37 16.55
C THR A 119 -7.27 15.51 15.59
N GLY A 120 -6.04 15.54 15.10
CA GLY A 120 -5.58 16.57 14.18
C GLY A 120 -4.15 16.29 13.73
N VAL A 121 -3.78 16.88 12.60
CA VAL A 121 -2.44 16.75 12.03
C VAL A 121 -1.41 17.30 13.00
N ASN A 122 -0.34 16.53 13.24
CA ASN A 122 0.79 17.01 14.02
C ASN A 122 1.62 17.99 13.17
N ASN A 123 1.50 19.28 13.45
CA ASN A 123 2.33 20.32 12.82
C ASN A 123 3.47 20.81 13.72
N ASP A 124 3.64 20.22 14.89
CA ASP A 124 4.68 20.58 15.86
C ASP A 124 5.76 19.49 15.89
N SER A 125 6.94 19.83 15.39
CA SER A 125 8.07 18.90 15.34
C SER A 125 8.51 18.46 16.74
N LEU A 126 8.33 19.28 17.77
CA LEU A 126 8.76 18.97 19.14
C LEU A 126 7.90 17.90 19.82
N ARG A 127 6.75 17.55 19.21
CA ARG A 127 5.95 16.39 19.64
C ARG A 127 6.53 15.05 19.19
N GLN A 128 7.54 15.05 18.33
CA GLN A 128 8.33 13.88 17.97
C GLN A 128 9.61 13.85 18.83
N PRO A 129 9.73 12.95 19.83
CA PRO A 129 10.90 12.89 20.70
C PRO A 129 12.20 12.51 19.99
N ASP A 130 12.14 11.74 18.90
CA ASP A 130 13.33 11.30 18.16
C ASP A 130 13.88 12.45 17.27
N ALA A 131 15.10 12.90 17.57
CA ALA A 131 15.79 13.95 16.82
C ALA A 131 16.09 13.55 15.36
N ARG A 132 16.33 12.27 15.08
CA ARG A 132 16.56 11.77 13.71
C ARG A 132 15.29 11.91 12.89
N LEU A 133 14.15 11.50 13.44
CA LEU A 133 12.85 11.64 12.78
C LEU A 133 12.48 13.10 12.55
N ARG A 134 12.72 13.96 13.55
CA ARG A 134 12.54 15.41 13.37
C ARG A 134 13.39 15.97 12.25
N ALA A 135 14.65 15.56 12.14
CA ALA A 135 15.53 16.03 11.07
C ALA A 135 15.08 15.53 9.69
N LEU A 136 14.69 14.25 9.60
CA LEU A 136 14.20 13.63 8.36
C LEU A 136 12.91 14.29 7.84
N ASP A 137 11.98 14.60 8.74
CA ASP A 137 10.65 15.11 8.39
C ASP A 137 10.54 16.64 8.38
N ALA A 138 11.66 17.36 8.60
CA ALA A 138 11.70 18.80 8.80
C ALA A 138 11.22 19.63 7.60
N GLN A 139 11.39 19.14 6.38
CA GLN A 139 11.06 19.91 5.17
C GLN A 139 9.54 20.17 5.10
N ALA A 140 9.18 21.45 4.98
CA ALA A 140 7.80 21.89 4.79
C ALA A 140 7.33 21.70 3.35
N SER A 141 6.02 21.57 3.17
CA SER A 141 5.38 21.56 1.84
C SER A 141 5.40 22.97 1.23
N THR A 142 5.60 23.06 -0.08
CA THR A 142 5.57 24.31 -0.85
C THR A 142 4.48 24.26 -1.93
N PRO A 143 3.87 25.41 -2.31
CA PRO A 143 3.01 25.45 -3.49
C PRO A 143 3.74 25.01 -4.77
N GLY A 144 2.99 24.54 -5.76
CA GLY A 144 3.51 24.18 -7.08
C GLY A 144 3.23 22.73 -7.48
N ALA A 145 4.03 22.23 -8.41
CA ALA A 145 3.87 20.91 -9.02
C ALA A 145 3.83 19.75 -8.00
N ARG A 146 3.05 18.74 -8.33
CA ARG A 146 2.87 17.47 -7.65
C ARG A 146 2.90 16.34 -8.67
N GLU A 147 3.32 15.18 -8.21
CA GLU A 147 3.48 14.01 -9.05
C GLU A 147 2.91 12.78 -8.34
N GLU A 148 2.12 12.00 -9.05
CA GLU A 148 1.74 10.63 -8.69
C GLU A 148 2.29 9.67 -9.73
N VAL A 149 2.29 8.38 -9.43
CA VAL A 149 2.77 7.34 -10.35
C VAL A 149 1.75 6.21 -10.47
N TYR A 150 1.59 5.69 -11.67
CA TYR A 150 0.76 4.53 -11.92
C TYR A 150 1.43 3.56 -12.90
N CYS A 151 0.92 2.33 -12.90
CA CYS A 151 1.39 1.20 -13.70
C CYS A 151 0.15 0.57 -14.33
N THR A 152 0.10 0.44 -15.66
CA THR A 152 -1.04 -0.16 -16.35
C THR A 152 -0.67 -1.54 -16.89
N LYS A 153 -1.49 -2.54 -16.58
CA LYS A 153 -1.44 -3.86 -17.19
C LYS A 153 -2.69 -4.07 -18.03
N VAL A 154 -2.51 -4.23 -19.35
CA VAL A 154 -3.61 -4.42 -20.29
C VAL A 154 -4.00 -5.90 -20.35
N GLY A 155 -5.27 -6.21 -20.08
CA GLY A 155 -5.79 -7.57 -20.16
C GLY A 155 -5.88 -8.05 -21.62
N SER A 156 -5.55 -9.31 -21.87
CA SER A 156 -5.62 -9.91 -23.21
C SER A 156 -7.05 -10.32 -23.62
N VAL A 157 -7.95 -10.49 -22.65
CA VAL A 157 -9.34 -10.95 -22.88
C VAL A 157 -10.33 -9.78 -22.85
N HIS A 158 -10.19 -8.88 -21.87
CA HIS A 158 -11.07 -7.71 -21.68
C HIS A 158 -10.27 -6.40 -21.63
N PRO A 159 -9.61 -5.97 -22.73
CA PRO A 159 -8.78 -4.76 -22.74
C PRO A 159 -9.57 -3.45 -22.56
N GLY A 160 -10.90 -3.48 -22.74
CA GLY A 160 -11.80 -2.32 -22.57
C GLY A 160 -12.38 -2.18 -21.16
N GLU A 161 -12.08 -3.09 -20.24
CA GLU A 161 -12.55 -3.06 -18.85
C GLU A 161 -11.38 -2.77 -17.90
N MET A 162 -11.62 -2.00 -16.84
CA MET A 162 -10.56 -1.54 -15.93
C MET A 162 -10.92 -1.77 -14.46
N TYR A 163 -9.93 -2.25 -13.71
CA TYR A 163 -9.91 -2.21 -12.26
C TYR A 163 -8.79 -1.27 -11.81
N ILE A 164 -9.06 -0.46 -10.79
CA ILE A 164 -8.06 0.42 -10.20
C ILE A 164 -7.82 -0.04 -8.77
N VAL A 165 -6.56 -0.32 -8.46
CA VAL A 165 -6.06 -0.54 -7.11
C VAL A 165 -5.07 0.57 -6.83
N GLY A 166 -5.21 1.23 -5.69
CA GLY A 166 -4.37 2.36 -5.34
C GLY A 166 -4.27 2.55 -3.84
N ALA A 167 -3.19 3.22 -3.45
CA ALA A 167 -2.88 3.67 -2.11
C ALA A 167 -2.30 5.07 -2.21
N HIS A 168 -2.43 5.87 -1.15
CA HIS A 168 -1.69 7.13 -1.11
C HIS A 168 -0.27 6.86 -0.61
N MET A 169 0.70 7.57 -1.19
CA MET A 169 2.11 7.42 -0.84
C MET A 169 2.59 8.41 0.21
N ASP A 170 1.87 9.52 0.43
CA ASP A 170 2.33 10.62 1.25
C ASP A 170 2.09 10.37 2.73
N GLY A 171 2.71 11.20 3.56
CA GLY A 171 2.49 11.18 5.01
C GLY A 171 3.05 12.43 5.66
N ILE A 172 2.51 12.76 6.85
CA ILE A 172 2.73 14.05 7.55
C ILE A 172 2.68 13.94 9.08
N GLY A 173 2.94 12.74 9.63
CA GLY A 173 2.80 12.41 11.05
C GLY A 173 4.02 12.67 11.93
N TRP A 174 5.18 13.00 11.34
CA TRP A 174 6.52 12.98 11.93
C TRP A 174 6.98 11.57 12.33
N GLY A 175 6.62 10.54 11.56
CA GLY A 175 6.77 9.14 11.97
C GLY A 175 7.09 8.18 10.84
N GLU A 176 7.72 8.67 9.77
CA GLU A 176 8.11 7.89 8.57
C GLU A 176 6.95 7.34 7.74
N ALA A 177 5.70 7.62 8.13
CA ALA A 177 4.50 7.22 7.42
C ALA A 177 4.46 5.72 7.08
N ALA A 178 4.95 4.85 7.98
CA ALA A 178 5.07 3.42 7.72
C ALA A 178 3.71 2.72 7.52
N ASN A 179 2.72 3.06 8.36
CA ASN A 179 1.35 2.52 8.31
C ASN A 179 0.36 3.45 7.59
N ASP A 180 0.67 4.73 7.48
CA ASP A 180 -0.21 5.74 6.88
C ASP A 180 0.60 6.56 5.87
N ASP A 181 0.72 6.12 4.62
CA ASP A 181 0.22 4.83 4.09
C ASP A 181 1.30 4.04 3.33
N GLY A 182 2.48 3.96 3.94
CA GLY A 182 3.56 3.09 3.47
C GLY A 182 3.12 1.62 3.36
N SER A 183 2.19 1.17 4.20
CA SER A 183 1.60 -0.17 4.15
C SER A 183 0.73 -0.38 2.93
N GLY A 184 -0.21 0.52 2.61
CA GLY A 184 -1.05 0.41 1.44
C GLY A 184 -0.22 0.50 0.16
N THR A 185 0.79 1.37 0.13
CA THR A 185 1.72 1.50 -1.01
C THR A 185 2.56 0.24 -1.23
N ALA A 186 2.82 -0.54 -0.17
CA ALA A 186 3.63 -1.75 -0.24
C ALA A 186 2.86 -3.01 -0.64
N LEU A 187 1.52 -2.98 -0.61
CA LEU A 187 0.63 -4.07 -1.04
C LEU A 187 0.47 -4.09 -2.56
#